data_AF-A0A6F8YRE1-F1
#
_entry.id   AF-A0A6F8YRE1-F1
#
_cell.length_a   1.000
_cell.length_b   1.000
_cell.length_c   1.000
_cell.angle_alpha   90.00
_cell.angle_beta   90.00
_cell.angle_gamma   90.00
#
_symmetry.space_group_name_H-M   'P 1'
#
loop_
_entity.id
_entity.type
_entity.pdbx_description
1 polymer ?
#
loop_
_entity_poly.entity_id
_entity_poly.type
_entity_poly.pdbx_seq_one_letter_code
_entity_poly.pdbx_strand_id
1 'polypeptide(L)'
;MLRDAAFELFAVQGYLRTTVDDIARYGGVSRATFYLHYSGKSQIVHEFYEGEWMPRVQALYGDLNKVLAAPYTPQDLRSWIDGAVRFHEERGRWLPFLEEAGLVDPEIRQVRMELMRRCAEAVPILTHPREGFDAEAARFRFEILMIQLHRFAVYWVSGHWNLTRDQILGVLTDVWAQGLAVHPPQRPVVEPKSRLQ
;
A
#
# COMPACT_ATOMS: atom_id res chain seq x y z
N MET A 1 9.75 22.87 5.24
CA MET A 1 10.78 23.22 6.26
C MET A 1 10.71 22.30 7.48
N LEU A 2 9.71 22.40 8.37
CA LEU A 2 9.63 21.52 9.55
C LEU A 2 9.30 20.05 9.24
N ARG A 3 8.33 19.79 8.37
CA ARG A 3 8.00 18.43 7.91
C ARG A 3 9.20 17.77 7.23
N ASP A 4 9.81 18.46 6.28
CA ASP A 4 10.95 17.92 5.53
C ASP A 4 12.14 17.67 6.47
N ALA A 5 12.42 18.60 7.40
CA ALA A 5 13.41 18.40 8.46
C ALA A 5 13.13 17.13 9.29
N ALA A 6 11.88 16.93 9.71
CA ALA A 6 11.49 15.73 10.45
C ALA A 6 11.70 14.47 9.61
N PHE A 7 11.31 14.47 8.35
CA PHE A 7 11.40 13.30 7.46
C PHE A 7 12.86 12.93 7.14
N GLU A 8 13.73 13.91 6.95
CA GLU A 8 15.17 13.67 6.78
C GLU A 8 15.77 13.07 8.07
N LEU A 9 15.42 13.59 9.25
CA LEU A 9 15.88 13.01 10.51
C LEU A 9 15.32 11.61 10.75
N PHE A 10 14.04 11.36 10.46
CA PHE A 10 13.46 10.03 10.59
C PHE A 10 14.15 9.02 9.68
N ALA A 11 14.49 9.41 8.45
CA ALA A 11 15.21 8.56 7.51
C ALA A 11 16.63 8.24 7.96
N VAL A 12 17.32 9.18 8.63
CA VAL A 12 18.72 9.01 9.06
C VAL A 12 18.86 8.26 10.38
N GLN A 13 18.05 8.58 11.39
CA GLN A 13 18.24 8.07 12.75
C GLN A 13 17.04 7.29 13.32
N GLY A 14 15.94 7.19 12.58
CA GLY A 14 14.70 6.53 12.98
C GLY A 14 13.69 7.48 13.65
N TYR A 15 12.43 7.07 13.62
CA TYR A 15 11.32 7.79 14.24
C TYR A 15 11.50 7.87 15.76
N LEU A 16 11.82 6.77 16.44
CA LEU A 16 11.89 6.75 17.91
C LEU A 16 12.93 7.71 18.46
N ARG A 17 14.13 7.68 17.87
CA ARG A 17 15.28 8.46 18.34
C ARG A 17 15.19 9.94 18.03
N THR A 18 14.34 10.34 17.08
CA THR A 18 14.19 11.75 16.69
C THR A 18 13.35 12.52 17.70
N THR A 19 13.88 13.62 18.23
CA THR A 19 13.17 14.51 19.18
C THR A 19 12.66 15.78 18.49
N VAL A 20 11.68 16.46 19.11
CA VAL A 20 11.23 17.79 18.66
C VAL A 20 12.39 18.80 18.65
N ASP A 21 13.29 18.71 19.62
CA ASP A 21 14.46 19.60 19.69
C ASP A 21 15.43 19.35 18.53
N ASP A 22 15.60 18.10 18.08
CA ASP A 22 16.40 17.79 16.89
C ASP A 22 15.75 18.35 15.63
N ILE A 23 14.44 18.19 15.48
CA ILE A 23 13.69 18.70 14.32
C ILE A 23 13.76 20.23 14.27
N ALA A 24 13.54 20.91 15.39
CA ALA A 24 13.60 22.37 15.45
C ALA A 24 15.00 22.88 15.10
N ARG A 25 16.05 22.26 15.68
CA ARG A 25 17.45 22.60 15.41
C ARG A 25 17.82 22.38 13.94
N TYR A 26 17.45 21.23 13.37
CA TYR A 26 17.72 20.91 11.96
C TYR A 26 16.93 21.83 11.01
N GLY A 27 15.68 22.16 11.36
CA GLY A 27 14.83 23.07 10.60
C GLY A 27 15.17 24.56 10.77
N GLY A 28 16.16 24.91 11.59
CA GLY A 28 16.58 26.30 11.82
C GLY A 28 15.56 27.16 12.58
N VAL A 29 14.70 26.55 13.41
CA VAL A 29 13.67 27.26 14.16
C VAL A 29 13.79 27.00 15.67
N SER A 30 13.16 27.86 16.47
CA SER A 30 13.09 27.62 17.91
C SER A 30 12.10 26.49 18.25
N ARG A 31 12.29 25.85 19.40
CA ARG A 31 11.30 24.89 19.94
C ARG A 31 9.92 25.52 20.09
N ALA A 32 9.83 26.78 20.53
CA ALA A 32 8.57 27.50 20.63
C ALA A 32 7.89 27.63 19.25
N THR A 33 8.66 27.96 18.21
CA THR A 33 8.17 28.01 16.83
C THR A 33 7.67 26.66 16.34
N PHE A 34 8.34 25.55 16.67
CA PHE A 34 7.83 24.21 16.35
C PHE A 34 6.42 24.01 16.93
N TYR A 35 6.22 24.31 18.21
CA TYR A 35 4.94 24.09 18.90
C TYR A 35 3.82 25.04 18.45
N LEU A 36 4.12 26.11 17.73
CA LEU A 36 3.10 26.91 17.04
C LEU A 36 2.48 26.16 15.85
N HIS A 37 3.20 25.19 15.27
CA HIS A 37 2.75 24.43 14.10
C HIS A 37 2.32 23.01 14.46
N TYR A 38 3.02 22.36 15.39
CA TYR A 38 2.83 20.95 15.71
C TYR A 38 2.82 20.69 17.22
N SER A 39 1.86 19.91 17.69
CA SER A 39 1.81 19.39 19.06
C SER A 39 2.91 18.37 19.35
N GLY A 40 3.47 17.76 18.30
CA GLY A 40 4.55 16.79 18.40
C GLY A 40 4.95 16.24 17.04
N LYS A 41 5.94 15.35 17.04
CA LYS A 41 6.41 14.66 15.82
C LYS A 41 5.36 13.69 15.25
N SER A 42 4.43 13.20 16.07
CA SER A 42 3.32 12.33 15.64
C SER A 42 2.38 13.07 14.69
N GLN A 43 2.02 14.32 15.01
CA GLN A 43 1.17 15.17 14.18
C GLN A 43 1.75 15.35 12.77
N ILE A 44 3.08 15.53 12.64
CA ILE A 44 3.73 15.66 11.33
C ILE A 44 3.51 14.39 10.48
N VAL A 45 3.67 13.21 11.10
CA VAL A 45 3.47 11.94 10.41
C VAL A 45 1.99 11.71 10.09
N HIS A 46 1.10 12.04 11.02
CA HIS A 46 -0.35 11.97 10.83
C HIS A 46 -0.81 12.83 9.65
N GLU A 47 -0.40 14.10 9.59
CA GLU A 47 -0.73 15.00 8.48
C GLU A 47 -0.22 14.49 7.13
N PHE A 48 0.99 13.92 7.09
CA PHE A 48 1.50 13.26 5.90
C PHE A 48 0.64 12.07 5.49
N TYR A 49 0.25 11.22 6.45
CA TYR A 49 -0.59 10.06 6.17
C TYR A 49 -1.93 10.49 5.58
N GLU A 50 -2.65 11.39 6.24
CA GLU A 50 -3.99 11.82 5.79
C GLU A 50 -3.93 12.66 4.51
N GLY A 51 -2.97 13.59 4.39
CA GLY A 51 -2.92 14.55 3.29
C GLY A 51 -2.29 14.01 2.01
N GLU A 52 -1.31 13.10 2.10
CA GLU A 52 -0.50 12.70 0.95
C GLU A 52 -0.52 11.20 0.67
N TRP A 53 -0.46 10.38 1.71
CA TRP A 53 -0.35 8.93 1.54
C TRP A 53 -1.73 8.31 1.29
N MET A 54 -2.69 8.57 2.17
CA MET A 54 -4.01 7.96 2.18
C MET A 54 -4.76 8.14 0.85
N PRO A 55 -4.88 9.35 0.27
CA PRO A 55 -5.62 9.52 -0.98
C PRO A 55 -5.00 8.75 -2.15
N ARG A 56 -3.67 8.60 -2.15
CA ARG A 56 -2.95 7.88 -3.20
C ARG A 56 -3.10 6.37 -3.08
N VAL A 57 -3.01 5.83 -1.87
CA VAL A 57 -3.25 4.39 -1.65
C VAL A 57 -4.69 4.03 -1.96
N GLN A 58 -5.64 4.88 -1.54
CA GLN A 58 -7.05 4.70 -1.87
C GLN A 58 -7.28 4.74 -3.39
N ALA A 59 -6.63 5.65 -4.11
CA ALA A 59 -6.68 5.69 -5.57
C ALA A 59 -6.09 4.43 -6.22
N LEU A 60 -4.93 3.96 -5.75
CA LEU A 60 -4.29 2.72 -6.23
C LEU A 60 -5.23 1.51 -6.13
N TYR A 61 -5.88 1.32 -4.97
CA TYR A 61 -6.84 0.24 -4.79
C TYR A 61 -8.17 0.50 -5.52
N GLY A 62 -8.62 1.74 -5.62
CA GLY A 62 -9.75 2.10 -6.47
C GLY A 62 -9.52 1.74 -7.94
N ASP A 63 -8.29 1.87 -8.43
CA ASP A 63 -7.92 1.43 -9.78
C ASP A 63 -7.92 -0.10 -9.91
N LEU A 64 -7.52 -0.84 -8.87
CA LEU A 64 -7.71 -2.30 -8.84
C LEU A 64 -9.18 -2.67 -9.00
N ASN A 65 -10.07 -1.99 -8.27
CA ASN A 65 -11.50 -2.22 -8.38
C ASN A 65 -12.02 -2.03 -9.82
N LYS A 66 -11.53 -0.99 -10.52
CA LYS A 66 -11.86 -0.75 -11.93
C LYS A 66 -11.35 -1.85 -12.84
N VAL A 67 -10.11 -2.31 -12.64
CA VAL A 67 -9.52 -3.44 -13.41
C VAL A 67 -10.39 -4.69 -13.25
N LEU A 68 -10.85 -4.98 -12.04
CA LEU A 68 -11.63 -6.18 -11.74
C LEU A 68 -13.11 -6.07 -12.12
N ALA A 69 -13.63 -4.87 -12.37
CA ALA A 69 -15.06 -4.64 -12.67
C ALA A 69 -15.50 -5.15 -14.05
N ALA A 70 -14.56 -5.58 -14.90
CA ALA A 70 -14.82 -6.14 -16.23
C ALA A 70 -13.93 -7.39 -16.45
N PRO A 71 -14.19 -8.19 -17.50
CA PRO A 71 -13.24 -9.22 -17.90
C PRO A 71 -11.85 -8.61 -18.09
N TYR A 72 -10.88 -9.07 -17.30
CA TYR A 72 -9.51 -8.58 -17.32
C TYR A 72 -8.57 -9.68 -17.80
N THR A 73 -7.44 -9.28 -18.36
CA THR A 73 -6.35 -10.16 -18.76
C THR A 73 -5.29 -10.22 -17.67
N PRO A 74 -4.43 -11.26 -17.65
CA PRO A 74 -3.25 -11.28 -16.77
C PRO A 74 -2.36 -10.05 -16.94
N GLN A 75 -2.34 -9.44 -18.13
CA GLN A 75 -1.56 -8.24 -18.41
C GLN A 75 -2.13 -6.99 -17.73
N ASP A 76 -3.46 -6.89 -17.60
CA ASP A 76 -4.11 -5.77 -16.90
C ASP A 76 -3.75 -5.81 -15.40
N LEU A 77 -3.83 -7.00 -14.79
CA LEU A 77 -3.42 -7.20 -13.40
C LEU A 77 -1.92 -6.95 -13.23
N ARG A 78 -1.07 -7.44 -14.14
CA ARG A 78 0.38 -7.18 -14.11
C ARG A 78 0.68 -5.68 -14.16
N SER A 79 -0.04 -4.94 -14.99
CA SER A 79 0.13 -3.48 -15.12
C SER A 79 -0.25 -2.76 -13.83
N TRP A 80 -1.33 -3.20 -13.17
CA TRP A 80 -1.68 -2.69 -11.84
C TRP A 80 -0.62 -3.01 -10.79
N ILE A 81 -0.11 -4.25 -10.77
CA ILE A 81 0.97 -4.67 -9.85
C ILE A 81 2.24 -3.84 -10.08
N ASP A 82 2.63 -3.57 -11.32
CA ASP A 82 3.77 -2.68 -11.59
C ASP A 82 3.52 -1.26 -11.08
N GLY A 83 2.30 -0.73 -11.25
CA GLY A 83 1.90 0.55 -10.67
C GLY A 83 2.02 0.56 -9.13
N ALA A 84 1.59 -0.51 -8.47
CA ALA A 84 1.71 -0.65 -7.03
C ALA A 84 3.18 -0.73 -6.57
N VAL A 85 4.02 -1.45 -7.29
CA VAL A 85 5.47 -1.54 -7.02
C VAL A 85 6.12 -0.16 -7.17
N ARG A 86 5.83 0.57 -8.26
CA ARG A 86 6.35 1.94 -8.48
C ARG A 86 5.92 2.91 -7.38
N PHE A 87 4.66 2.83 -6.96
CA PHE A 87 4.14 3.64 -5.85
C PHE A 87 4.98 3.46 -4.58
N HIS A 88 5.42 2.24 -4.30
CA HIS A 88 6.30 1.95 -3.17
C HIS A 88 7.77 2.34 -3.41
N GLU A 89 8.28 2.24 -4.64
CA GLU A 89 9.65 2.67 -5.00
C GLU A 89 9.85 4.17 -4.82
N GLU A 90 8.91 4.98 -5.32
CA GLU A 90 8.97 6.46 -5.25
C GLU A 90 9.01 6.97 -3.80
N ARG A 91 8.51 6.18 -2.86
CA ARG A 91 8.41 6.53 -1.43
C ARG A 91 9.20 5.59 -0.52
N GLY A 92 10.04 4.74 -1.10
CA GLY A 92 10.76 3.66 -0.40
C GLY A 92 11.62 4.15 0.76
N ARG A 93 12.19 5.36 0.66
CA ARG A 93 13.02 5.96 1.70
C ARG A 93 12.28 6.26 3.01
N TRP A 94 10.95 6.36 2.98
CA TRP A 94 10.14 6.66 4.16
C TRP A 94 9.53 5.43 4.82
N LEU A 95 9.40 4.32 4.09
CA LEU A 95 8.77 3.09 4.59
C LEU A 95 9.36 2.58 5.91
N PRO A 96 10.70 2.58 6.14
CA PRO A 96 11.25 2.05 7.38
C PRO A 96 10.81 2.81 8.64
N PHE A 97 10.87 4.14 8.63
CA PHE A 97 10.47 4.91 9.81
C PHE A 97 8.95 4.90 9.99
N LEU A 98 8.17 4.82 8.90
CA LEU A 98 6.72 4.71 8.96
C LEU A 98 6.28 3.39 9.62
N GLU A 99 7.00 2.29 9.36
CA GLU A 99 6.80 1.02 10.08
C GLU A 99 7.17 1.16 11.56
N GLU A 100 8.34 1.73 11.87
CA GLU A 100 8.77 1.97 13.25
C GLU A 100 7.75 2.81 14.02
N ALA A 101 7.28 3.91 13.42
CA ALA A 101 6.31 4.81 14.02
C ALA A 101 4.97 4.08 14.29
N GLY A 102 4.48 3.28 13.35
CA GLY A 102 3.26 2.50 13.52
C GLY A 102 3.35 1.40 14.60
N LEU A 103 4.55 0.99 15.01
CA LEU A 103 4.75 0.04 16.10
C LEU A 103 4.65 0.70 17.48
N VAL A 104 5.06 1.96 17.60
CA VAL A 104 5.30 2.62 18.90
C VAL A 104 4.35 3.78 19.20
N ASP A 105 3.75 4.37 18.17
CA ASP A 105 2.88 5.53 18.29
C ASP A 105 1.40 5.13 18.09
N PRO A 106 0.53 5.27 19.12
CA PRO A 106 -0.88 4.90 19.02
C PRO A 106 -1.65 5.68 17.94
N GLU A 107 -1.35 6.96 17.72
CA GLU A 107 -2.05 7.79 16.72
C GLU A 107 -1.74 7.27 15.32
N ILE A 108 -0.47 6.98 15.06
CA ILE A 108 -0.03 6.45 13.76
C ILE A 108 -0.56 5.03 13.55
N ARG A 109 -0.64 4.23 14.63
CA ARG A 109 -1.27 2.90 14.58
C ARG A 109 -2.74 2.97 14.17
N GLN A 110 -3.50 3.92 14.72
CA GLN A 110 -4.90 4.14 14.36
C GLN A 110 -5.04 4.52 12.88
N VAL A 111 -4.21 5.43 12.38
CA VAL A 111 -4.20 5.83 10.96
C VAL A 111 -3.92 4.63 10.04
N ARG A 112 -3.02 3.70 10.43
CA ARG A 112 -2.77 2.47 9.66
C ARG A 112 -3.96 1.51 9.66
N MET A 113 -4.70 1.42 10.77
CA MET A 113 -5.93 0.60 10.81
C MET A 113 -7.02 1.22 9.91
N GLU A 114 -7.15 2.54 9.94
CA GLU A 114 -8.07 3.27 9.08
C GLU A 114 -7.72 3.12 7.59
N LEU A 115 -6.43 3.07 7.26
CA LEU A 115 -5.95 2.76 5.91
C LEU A 115 -6.51 1.43 5.41
N MET A 116 -6.43 0.37 6.23
CA MET A 116 -6.95 -0.94 5.83
C MET A 116 -8.45 -0.89 5.53
N ARG A 117 -9.19 -0.21 6.40
CA ARG A 117 -10.64 0.00 6.26
C ARG A 117 -10.98 0.77 4.97
N ARG A 118 -10.37 1.93 4.73
CA ARG A 118 -10.62 2.77 3.53
C ARG A 118 -10.23 2.08 2.23
N CYS A 119 -9.16 1.28 2.24
CA CYS A 119 -8.77 0.50 1.07
C CYS A 119 -9.79 -0.61 0.77
N ALA A 120 -10.32 -1.27 1.80
CA ALA A 120 -11.38 -2.28 1.64
C ALA A 120 -12.67 -1.66 1.05
N GLU A 121 -12.99 -0.43 1.44
CA GLU A 121 -14.11 0.35 0.85
C GLU A 121 -13.86 0.75 -0.61
N ALA A 122 -12.60 0.93 -1.01
CA ALA A 122 -12.23 1.27 -2.38
C ALA A 122 -12.32 0.08 -3.35
N VAL A 123 -12.39 -1.16 -2.83
CA VAL A 123 -12.42 -2.40 -3.63
C VAL A 123 -13.61 -3.29 -3.28
N PRO A 124 -14.86 -2.79 -3.38
CA PRO A 124 -16.06 -3.54 -3.04
C PRO A 124 -16.14 -4.90 -3.73
N ILE A 125 -15.65 -5.00 -4.98
CA ILE A 125 -15.69 -6.27 -5.70
C ILE A 125 -15.01 -7.39 -4.93
N LEU A 126 -13.91 -7.12 -4.22
CA LEU A 126 -13.13 -8.10 -3.45
C LEU A 126 -13.64 -8.33 -2.03
N THR A 127 -14.45 -7.42 -1.50
CA THR A 127 -14.86 -7.42 -0.09
C THR A 127 -16.33 -7.79 0.12
N HIS A 128 -17.11 -7.89 -0.95
CA HIS A 128 -18.47 -8.45 -0.91
C HIS A 128 -18.47 -9.98 -0.68
N PRO A 129 -19.53 -10.55 -0.06
CA PRO A 129 -19.70 -12.00 0.10
C PRO A 129 -19.63 -12.76 -1.22
N ARG A 130 -19.08 -13.98 -1.18
CA ARG A 130 -18.91 -14.87 -2.34
C ARG A 130 -19.11 -16.33 -1.91
N GLU A 131 -19.22 -17.24 -2.87
CA GLU A 131 -19.28 -18.67 -2.57
C GLU A 131 -18.05 -19.08 -1.72
N GLY A 132 -18.30 -19.60 -0.52
CA GLY A 132 -17.28 -20.00 0.45
C GLY A 132 -16.79 -18.90 1.41
N PHE A 133 -17.22 -17.64 1.28
CA PHE A 133 -16.80 -16.53 2.16
C PHE A 133 -17.93 -15.53 2.44
N ASP A 134 -18.18 -15.24 3.71
CA ASP A 134 -18.97 -14.07 4.10
C ASP A 134 -18.19 -12.76 3.84
N ALA A 135 -18.83 -11.60 4.11
CA ALA A 135 -18.21 -10.30 3.88
C ALA A 135 -16.95 -10.09 4.72
N GLU A 136 -16.94 -10.60 5.95
CA GLU A 136 -15.81 -10.44 6.87
C GLU A 136 -14.60 -11.24 6.37
N ALA A 137 -14.82 -12.49 5.97
CA ALA A 137 -13.78 -13.35 5.43
C ALA A 137 -13.28 -12.87 4.05
N ALA A 138 -14.16 -12.32 3.19
CA ALA A 138 -13.77 -11.71 1.92
C ALA A 138 -12.90 -10.46 2.14
N ARG A 139 -13.30 -9.58 3.06
CA ARG A 139 -12.49 -8.42 3.47
C ARG A 139 -11.13 -8.85 4.04
N PHE A 140 -11.12 -9.80 4.96
CA PHE A 140 -9.88 -10.30 5.57
C PHE A 140 -8.92 -10.88 4.52
N ARG A 141 -9.43 -11.62 3.54
CA ARG A 141 -8.62 -12.12 2.41
C ARG A 141 -7.96 -10.99 1.63
N PHE A 142 -8.70 -9.93 1.33
CA PHE A 142 -8.15 -8.75 0.67
C PHE A 142 -7.07 -8.07 1.54
N GLU A 143 -7.31 -7.91 2.83
CA GLU A 143 -6.34 -7.33 3.76
C GLU A 143 -5.03 -8.14 3.83
N ILE A 144 -5.09 -9.48 3.78
CA ILE A 144 -3.89 -10.32 3.68
C ILE A 144 -3.07 -10.01 2.42
N LEU A 145 -3.72 -9.84 1.26
CA LEU A 145 -3.02 -9.49 0.02
C LEU A 145 -2.36 -8.11 0.13
N MET A 146 -3.08 -7.14 0.70
CA MET A 146 -2.50 -5.81 0.94
C MET A 146 -1.28 -5.87 1.86
N ILE A 147 -1.37 -6.64 2.95
CA ILE A 147 -0.25 -6.85 3.89
C ILE A 147 0.94 -7.48 3.16
N GLN A 148 0.68 -8.48 2.30
CA GLN A 148 1.72 -9.15 1.52
C GLN A 148 2.43 -8.19 0.57
N LEU A 149 1.70 -7.37 -0.18
CA LEU A 149 2.28 -6.38 -1.09
C LEU A 149 3.06 -5.28 -0.34
N HIS A 150 2.52 -4.78 0.77
CA HIS A 150 3.23 -3.80 1.61
C HIS A 150 4.52 -4.39 2.20
N ARG A 151 4.49 -5.64 2.68
CA ARG A 151 5.68 -6.30 3.22
C ARG A 151 6.70 -6.59 2.13
N PHE A 152 6.26 -7.01 0.94
CA PHE A 152 7.11 -7.17 -0.23
C PHE A 152 7.85 -5.86 -0.55
N ALA A 153 7.14 -4.73 -0.58
CA ALA A 153 7.71 -3.43 -0.90
C ALA A 153 8.88 -3.03 0.03
N VAL A 154 8.77 -3.30 1.33
CA VAL A 154 9.85 -3.04 2.30
C VAL A 154 11.13 -3.83 1.97
N TYR A 155 10.99 -5.10 1.60
CA TYR A 155 12.12 -5.95 1.24
C TYR A 155 12.64 -5.67 -0.18
N TRP A 156 11.78 -5.20 -1.07
CA TRP A 156 12.12 -4.81 -2.44
C TRP A 156 13.10 -3.64 -2.44
N VAL A 157 12.77 -2.59 -1.69
CA VAL A 157 13.61 -1.39 -1.57
C VAL A 157 14.96 -1.69 -0.91
N SER A 158 15.06 -2.74 -0.09
CA SER A 158 16.32 -3.18 0.52
C SER A 158 17.13 -4.16 -0.33
N GLY A 159 16.68 -4.52 -1.53
CA GLY A 159 17.44 -5.36 -2.47
C GLY A 159 17.61 -6.80 -2.02
N HIS A 160 16.62 -7.38 -1.31
CA HIS A 160 16.74 -8.71 -0.72
C HIS A 160 16.83 -9.89 -1.72
N TRP A 161 16.47 -9.68 -2.99
CA TRP A 161 16.31 -10.78 -3.96
C TRP A 161 17.21 -10.64 -5.17
N ASN A 162 17.71 -11.78 -5.65
CA ASN A 162 18.46 -11.91 -6.91
C ASN A 162 17.53 -12.27 -8.07
N LEU A 163 16.48 -11.47 -8.27
CA LEU A 163 15.52 -11.61 -9.37
C LEU A 163 15.41 -10.29 -10.12
N THR A 164 15.15 -10.37 -11.43
CA THR A 164 14.83 -9.16 -12.21
C THR A 164 13.46 -8.62 -11.81
N ARG A 165 13.22 -7.31 -12.04
CA ARG A 165 11.91 -6.69 -11.86
C ARG A 165 10.82 -7.50 -12.59
N ASP A 166 11.09 -7.92 -13.82
CA ASP A 166 10.14 -8.65 -14.66
C ASP A 166 9.75 -10.02 -14.06
N GLN A 167 10.73 -10.75 -13.51
CA GLN A 167 10.48 -12.02 -12.79
C GLN A 167 9.62 -11.80 -11.55
N ILE A 168 9.92 -10.76 -10.77
CA ILE A 168 9.16 -10.41 -9.55
C ILE A 168 7.72 -10.01 -9.89
N LEU A 169 7.53 -9.16 -10.91
CA LEU A 169 6.20 -8.80 -11.39
C LEU A 169 5.43 -10.04 -11.86
N GLY A 170 6.10 -11.01 -12.48
CA GLY A 170 5.51 -12.31 -12.85
C GLY A 170 4.96 -13.06 -11.65
N VAL A 171 5.80 -13.27 -10.63
CA VAL A 171 5.42 -14.00 -9.42
C VAL A 171 4.32 -13.26 -8.65
N LEU A 172 4.44 -11.94 -8.47
CA LEU A 172 3.42 -11.15 -7.78
C LEU A 172 2.08 -11.19 -8.50
N THR A 173 2.09 -11.09 -9.83
CA THR A 173 0.86 -11.18 -10.64
C THR A 173 0.19 -12.54 -10.48
N ASP A 174 0.96 -13.63 -10.50
CA ASP A 174 0.42 -14.99 -10.31
C ASP A 174 -0.18 -15.19 -8.92
N VAL A 175 0.55 -14.78 -7.86
CA VAL A 175 0.06 -14.84 -6.47
C VAL A 175 -1.21 -14.00 -6.30
N TRP A 176 -1.24 -12.80 -6.87
CA TRP A 176 -2.44 -11.96 -6.82
C TRP A 176 -3.57 -12.55 -7.65
N ALA A 177 -3.34 -13.10 -8.84
CA ALA A 177 -4.41 -13.73 -9.63
C ALA A 177 -5.09 -14.88 -8.87
N GLN A 178 -4.29 -15.76 -8.26
CA GLN A 178 -4.79 -16.85 -7.41
C GLN A 178 -5.47 -16.32 -6.15
N GLY A 179 -4.85 -15.32 -5.53
CA GLY A 179 -5.33 -14.64 -4.33
C GLY A 179 -6.54 -13.74 -4.57
N LEU A 180 -6.89 -13.40 -5.81
CA LEU A 180 -8.05 -12.57 -6.15
C LEU A 180 -9.25 -13.42 -6.56
N ALA A 181 -9.05 -14.56 -7.23
CA ALA A 181 -10.12 -15.37 -7.80
C ALA A 181 -11.29 -15.56 -6.79
N VAL A 182 -12.58 -15.25 -6.99
CA VAL A 182 -13.46 -15.03 -8.16
C VAL A 182 -13.00 -15.78 -9.39
N HIS A 183 -13.59 -16.95 -9.63
CA HIS A 183 -13.33 -17.83 -10.77
C HIS A 183 -12.82 -17.10 -12.03
N PRO A 184 -11.79 -17.66 -12.71
CA PRO A 184 -11.13 -16.99 -13.82
C PRO A 184 -12.12 -16.57 -14.92
N PRO A 185 -11.84 -15.51 -15.71
CA PRO A 185 -12.65 -15.16 -16.87
C PRO A 185 -12.82 -16.41 -17.73
N GLN A 186 -14.07 -16.72 -18.07
CA GLN A 186 -14.41 -17.86 -18.91
C GLN A 186 -13.52 -17.83 -20.16
N ARG A 187 -12.81 -18.93 -20.44
CA ARG A 187 -12.14 -19.12 -21.73
C ARG A 187 -13.19 -18.90 -22.82
N PRO A 188 -12.84 -18.26 -23.96
CA PRO A 188 -13.76 -18.18 -25.08
C PRO A 188 -14.21 -19.60 -25.43
N VAL A 189 -15.53 -19.82 -25.41
CA VAL A 189 -16.14 -21.06 -25.86
C VAL A 189 -15.76 -21.23 -27.32
N VAL A 190 -14.80 -22.09 -27.59
CA VAL A 190 -14.56 -22.56 -28.96
C VAL A 190 -15.73 -23.49 -29.24
N GLU A 191 -16.75 -22.97 -29.95
CA GLU A 191 -17.83 -23.81 -30.46
C GLU A 191 -17.22 -24.97 -31.26
N PRO A 192 -17.64 -26.22 -31.01
CA PRO A 192 -17.18 -27.33 -31.81
C PRO A 192 -17.62 -27.06 -33.25
N LYS A 193 -16.66 -26.99 -34.18
CA LYS A 193 -16.94 -26.96 -35.61
C LYS A 193 -17.92 -28.10 -35.91
N SER A 194 -19.13 -27.72 -36.31
CA SER A 194 -20.16 -28.63 -36.79
C SER A 194 -19.52 -29.62 -37.77
N ARG A 195 -19.50 -30.90 -37.41
CA ARG A 195 -19.22 -31.95 -38.38
C ARG A 195 -20.46 -32.06 -39.26
N LEU A 196 -20.39 -31.44 -40.43
CA LEU A 196 -21.20 -31.84 -41.57
C LEU A 196 -20.74 -33.25 -41.98
N GLN A 197 -21.55 -34.24 -41.65
CA GLN A 197 -21.71 -35.48 -42.40
C GLN A 197 -23.20 -35.81 -42.45
#